data_AF-A0A0A0K6F1-F1
#
_entry.id   AF-A0A0A0K6F1-F1
#
_cell.length_a   1.000
_cell.length_b   1.000
_cell.length_c   1.000
_cell.angle_alpha   90.00
_cell.angle_beta   90.00
_cell.angle_gamma   90.00
#
_symmetry.space_group_name_H-M   'P 1'
#
loop_
_entity.id
_entity.type
_entity.pdbx_description
1 polymer ?
#
loop_
_entity_poly.entity_id
_entity_poly.type
_entity_poly.pdbx_seq_one_letter_code
_entity_poly.pdbx_strand_id
1 'polypeptide(L)'
;MSIAPLTSNSSPNSLILIHRSIRRRNGIIFMAIPTSRSINSRSFSLPDLVFKIPRTSSKRSRNPLKFVSPVMEWQNCTAKMEVDIPASVAYKCYSDREAIPKWMPFISSVKVLEDNPTLSRWSLKYNAFGQDIEFSWLARNLQPTPNQKIHWRSLEGLPNRGVVRFYPKGPSSCLVELTVSYEVPPLLSPVASALQPLLERLLQRGLKSFATFAKKYQTA
;
A
#
# COMPACT_ATOMS: atom_id res chain seq x y z
N MET A 1 -30.66 -42.05 38.65
CA MET A 1 -30.26 -41.44 39.93
C MET A 1 -29.52 -40.17 39.57
N SER A 2 -30.22 -39.03 39.44
CA SER A 2 -30.50 -38.05 40.52
C SER A 2 -29.27 -37.22 40.88
N ILE A 3 -29.24 -35.88 40.95
CA ILE A 3 -30.23 -34.79 40.97
C ILE A 3 -29.43 -33.48 40.68
N ALA A 4 -30.01 -32.50 39.98
CA ALA A 4 -29.55 -31.11 39.97
C ALA A 4 -30.20 -30.31 41.13
N PRO A 5 -29.67 -29.14 41.52
CA PRO A 5 -30.55 -27.99 41.36
C PRO A 5 -29.88 -26.68 40.92
N LEU A 6 -30.74 -25.84 40.34
CA LEU A 6 -30.58 -24.42 40.01
C LEU A 6 -30.52 -23.54 41.27
N THR A 7 -29.81 -22.41 41.19
CA THR A 7 -30.27 -21.14 41.81
C THR A 7 -29.86 -19.94 40.96
N SER A 8 -30.88 -19.14 40.64
CA SER A 8 -30.88 -17.79 40.08
C SER A 8 -30.73 -16.71 41.15
N ASN A 9 -30.16 -15.54 40.81
CA ASN A 9 -30.55 -14.21 41.31
C ASN A 9 -29.82 -13.15 40.44
N SER A 10 -30.51 -12.42 39.55
CA SER A 10 -31.31 -11.19 39.77
C SER A 10 -30.47 -9.90 39.89
N SER A 11 -30.62 -9.05 38.86
CA SER A 11 -30.14 -7.67 38.62
C SER A 11 -30.63 -6.66 39.69
N PRO A 12 -30.55 -5.30 39.55
CA PRO A 12 -29.93 -4.43 38.53
C PRO A 12 -29.12 -3.25 39.12
N ASN A 13 -28.43 -2.46 38.29
CA ASN A 13 -28.23 -1.02 38.57
C ASN A 13 -28.02 -0.25 37.28
N SER A 14 -29.12 0.31 36.78
CA SER A 14 -29.20 1.39 35.82
C SER A 14 -29.02 2.73 36.53
N LEU A 15 -28.12 3.59 36.06
CA LEU A 15 -28.25 5.04 36.22
C LEU A 15 -28.00 5.74 34.89
N ILE A 16 -28.99 6.54 34.54
CA ILE A 16 -29.18 7.34 33.33
C ILE A 16 -28.78 8.80 33.64
N LEU A 17 -28.49 9.56 32.57
CA LEU A 17 -28.38 11.04 32.47
C LEU A 17 -27.05 11.63 33.04
N ILE A 18 -26.36 12.58 32.40
CA ILE A 18 -26.85 13.86 31.88
C ILE A 18 -25.95 14.38 30.74
N HIS A 19 -26.63 14.90 29.72
CA HIS A 19 -26.14 15.70 28.60
C HIS A 19 -25.38 16.98 29.05
N ARG A 20 -24.14 17.19 28.61
CA ARG A 20 -23.49 18.52 28.65
C ARG A 20 -22.94 18.89 27.28
N SER A 21 -23.78 19.57 26.52
CA SER A 21 -23.38 20.39 25.37
C SER A 21 -22.54 21.58 25.85
N ILE A 22 -21.26 21.64 25.47
CA ILE A 22 -20.43 22.82 25.69
C ILE A 22 -20.67 23.80 24.53
N ARG A 23 -21.40 24.85 24.87
CA ARG A 23 -21.70 26.04 24.09
C ARG A 23 -20.41 26.87 23.91
N ARG A 24 -19.86 26.99 22.70
CA ARG A 24 -18.84 28.02 22.40
C ARG A 24 -19.54 29.33 22.04
N ARG A 25 -19.20 30.39 22.79
CA ARG A 25 -19.72 31.76 22.69
C ARG A 25 -19.09 32.52 21.51
N ASN A 26 -19.92 33.36 20.92
CA ASN A 26 -19.62 34.40 19.93
C ASN A 26 -18.62 35.44 20.47
N GLY A 27 -17.69 35.86 19.62
CA GLY A 27 -16.88 37.06 19.79
C GLY A 27 -16.97 37.92 18.52
N ILE A 28 -17.68 39.04 18.63
CA ILE A 28 -17.87 40.07 17.60
C ILE A 28 -16.65 40.98 17.65
N ILE A 29 -15.97 41.20 16.52
CA ILE A 29 -14.92 42.23 16.37
C ILE A 29 -15.55 43.41 15.62
N PHE A 30 -15.59 44.56 16.29
CA PHE A 30 -16.00 45.84 15.72
C PHE A 30 -14.87 46.46 14.88
N MET A 31 -15.26 47.05 13.75
CA MET A 31 -14.44 47.85 12.85
C MET A 31 -14.21 49.27 13.39
N ALA A 32 -13.08 49.87 13.04
CA ALA A 32 -12.92 51.32 13.01
C ALA A 32 -12.20 51.75 11.71
N ILE A 33 -12.86 52.64 10.97
CA ILE A 33 -12.41 53.35 9.78
C ILE A 33 -11.92 54.74 10.22
N PRO A 34 -10.97 55.37 9.52
CA PRO A 34 -11.01 56.81 9.33
C PRO A 34 -11.16 57.20 7.85
N THR A 35 -12.24 57.96 7.61
CA THR A 35 -12.49 58.92 6.53
C THR A 35 -11.37 59.99 6.50
N SER A 36 -11.04 60.78 5.48
CA SER A 36 -11.65 61.27 4.23
C SER A 36 -10.57 62.11 3.52
N ARG A 37 -10.58 62.20 2.18
CA ARG A 37 -10.67 63.50 1.47
C ARG A 37 -10.74 63.33 -0.05
N SER A 38 -11.80 63.90 -0.60
CA SER A 38 -12.11 64.09 -2.01
C SER A 38 -11.42 65.34 -2.55
N ILE A 39 -10.84 65.26 -3.76
CA ILE A 39 -10.64 66.43 -4.63
C ILE A 39 -10.95 66.05 -6.09
N ASN A 40 -12.09 66.57 -6.54
CA ASN A 40 -12.46 67.18 -7.82
C ASN A 40 -11.82 66.74 -9.16
N SER A 41 -12.72 66.49 -10.09
CA SER A 41 -12.58 66.29 -11.53
C SER A 41 -12.12 67.55 -12.29
N ARG A 42 -11.23 67.38 -13.29
CA ARG A 42 -11.25 68.13 -14.55
C ARG A 42 -10.79 67.25 -15.71
N SER A 43 -11.65 67.13 -16.71
CA SER A 43 -11.43 66.53 -18.01
C SER A 43 -10.66 67.49 -18.94
N PHE A 44 -9.62 67.00 -19.59
CA PHE A 44 -9.03 67.61 -20.79
C PHE A 44 -8.59 66.51 -21.75
N SER A 45 -8.86 66.73 -23.04
CA SER A 45 -8.76 65.77 -24.15
C SER A 45 -7.52 65.99 -25.03
N LEU A 46 -6.86 64.88 -25.40
CA LEU A 46 -6.09 64.54 -26.64
C LEU A 46 -4.86 65.41 -27.04
N PRO A 47 -3.82 64.88 -27.75
CA PRO A 47 -3.89 63.86 -28.80
C PRO A 47 -2.91 62.67 -28.74
N ASP A 48 -3.17 61.73 -29.64
CA ASP A 48 -2.43 60.49 -29.90
C ASP A 48 -0.94 60.67 -30.13
N LEU A 49 -0.14 59.96 -29.33
CA LEU A 49 1.25 59.63 -29.64
C LEU A 49 1.42 58.11 -29.50
N VAL A 50 1.27 57.43 -30.63
CA VAL A 50 1.53 56.01 -30.80
C VAL A 50 3.03 55.78 -30.70
N PHE A 51 3.50 55.35 -29.53
CA PHE A 51 4.77 54.64 -29.40
C PHE A 51 4.51 53.18 -29.06
N LYS A 52 4.72 52.32 -30.06
CA LYS A 52 4.70 50.86 -29.97
C LYS A 52 5.77 50.40 -28.97
N ILE A 53 5.35 50.09 -27.74
CA ILE A 53 6.12 49.24 -26.83
C ILE A 53 5.72 47.80 -27.16
N PRO A 54 6.63 46.90 -27.56
CA PRO A 54 6.28 45.50 -27.72
C PRO A 54 5.99 44.94 -26.32
N ARG A 55 4.69 44.76 -26.02
CA ARG A 55 4.24 43.92 -24.91
C ARG A 55 4.67 42.48 -25.20
N THR A 56 5.85 42.08 -24.76
CA THR A 56 6.16 40.67 -24.62
C THR A 56 5.33 40.17 -23.44
N SER A 57 4.17 39.58 -23.76
CA SER A 57 3.41 38.82 -22.78
C SER A 57 4.24 37.60 -22.39
N SER A 58 5.05 37.72 -21.34
CA SER A 58 5.60 36.58 -20.64
C SER A 58 4.43 35.81 -20.05
N LYS A 59 3.86 34.90 -20.85
CA LYS A 59 3.01 33.83 -20.36
C LYS A 59 3.91 32.96 -19.49
N ARG A 60 4.03 33.33 -18.22
CA ARG A 60 4.45 32.41 -17.16
C ARG A 60 3.42 31.28 -17.17
N SER A 61 3.73 30.23 -17.94
CA SER A 61 3.09 28.93 -17.85
C SER A 61 3.37 28.44 -16.43
N ARG A 62 2.48 28.79 -15.50
CA ARG A 62 2.37 28.05 -14.25
C ARG A 62 1.86 26.70 -14.68
N ASN A 63 2.79 25.76 -14.91
CA ASN A 63 2.42 24.36 -14.99
C ASN A 63 1.59 24.08 -13.74
N PRO A 64 0.33 23.64 -13.86
CA PRO A 64 -0.39 23.20 -12.69
C PRO A 64 0.48 22.09 -12.09
N LEU A 65 0.88 22.25 -10.83
CA LEU A 65 1.43 21.17 -10.04
C LEU A 65 0.39 20.05 -10.14
N LYS A 66 0.65 19.06 -10.99
CA LYS A 66 -0.18 17.87 -11.10
C LYS A 66 -0.10 17.21 -9.73
N PHE A 67 -1.11 17.41 -8.91
CA PHE A 67 -1.31 16.62 -7.71
C PHE A 67 -1.77 15.24 -8.18
N VAL A 68 -0.83 14.46 -8.70
CA VAL A 68 -1.07 13.07 -9.08
C VAL A 68 -1.35 12.36 -7.76
N SER A 69 -2.59 11.92 -7.56
CA SER A 69 -2.93 11.15 -6.36
C SER A 69 -2.19 9.82 -6.42
N PRO A 70 -1.27 9.53 -5.47
CA PRO A 70 -0.50 8.28 -5.47
C PRO A 70 -1.38 7.04 -5.23
N VAL A 71 -2.65 7.23 -4.86
CA VAL A 71 -3.60 6.18 -4.49
C VAL A 71 -4.02 5.33 -5.69
N MET A 72 -3.88 5.83 -6.92
CA MET A 72 -4.32 5.14 -8.14
C MET A 72 -3.16 4.64 -9.01
N GLU A 73 -1.91 4.79 -8.57
CA GLU A 73 -0.72 4.40 -9.34
C GLU A 73 -0.14 3.09 -8.81
N TRP A 74 -0.02 2.10 -9.70
CA TRP A 74 0.65 0.84 -9.41
C TRP A 74 2.13 1.08 -9.10
N GLN A 75 2.52 0.75 -7.87
CA GLN A 75 3.91 0.78 -7.44
C GLN A 75 4.56 -0.56 -7.76
N ASN A 76 5.79 -0.55 -8.27
CA ASN A 76 6.55 -1.76 -8.62
C ASN A 76 7.76 -1.90 -7.70
N CYS A 77 7.88 -3.04 -7.04
CA CYS A 77 9.04 -3.40 -6.24
C CYS A 77 9.70 -4.65 -6.83
N THR A 78 11.03 -4.63 -6.96
CA THR A 78 11.78 -5.80 -7.42
C THR A 78 12.91 -6.13 -6.43
N ALA A 79 13.06 -7.41 -6.11
CA ALA A 79 14.15 -7.94 -5.31
C ALA A 79 14.81 -9.10 -6.06
N LYS A 80 16.12 -9.28 -5.87
CA LYS A 80 16.86 -10.39 -6.48
C LYS A 80 17.77 -11.04 -5.44
N MET A 81 17.93 -12.35 -5.57
CA MET A 81 18.83 -13.13 -4.72
C MET A 81 19.40 -14.29 -5.53
N GLU A 82 20.72 -14.46 -5.47
CA GLU A 82 21.35 -15.70 -5.93
C GLU A 82 21.20 -16.77 -4.85
N VAL A 83 20.82 -17.97 -5.27
CA VAL A 83 20.59 -19.11 -4.38
C VAL A 83 21.42 -20.27 -4.86
N ASP A 84 22.21 -20.86 -3.96
CA ASP A 84 23.11 -21.99 -4.24
C ASP A 84 22.36 -23.33 -4.35
N ILE A 85 21.30 -23.36 -5.16
CA ILE A 85 20.55 -24.56 -5.52
C ILE A 85 20.15 -24.50 -7.01
N PRO A 86 19.87 -25.65 -7.66
CA PRO A 86 19.36 -25.66 -9.02
C PRO A 86 18.02 -24.89 -9.14
N ALA A 87 17.78 -24.25 -10.29
CA ALA A 87 16.54 -23.51 -10.57
C ALA A 87 15.27 -24.37 -10.39
N SER A 88 15.35 -25.67 -10.69
CA SER A 88 14.23 -26.61 -10.49
C SER A 88 13.87 -26.80 -9.02
N VAL A 89 14.87 -26.86 -8.13
CA VAL A 89 14.65 -26.97 -6.68
C VAL A 89 14.07 -25.67 -6.12
N ALA A 90 14.63 -24.52 -6.53
CA ALA A 90 14.09 -23.21 -6.17
C ALA A 90 12.63 -23.05 -6.62
N TYR A 91 12.33 -23.45 -7.87
CA TYR A 91 10.97 -23.42 -8.43
C TYR A 91 10.02 -24.33 -7.65
N LYS A 92 10.42 -25.57 -7.34
CA LYS A 92 9.61 -26.52 -6.53
C LYS A 92 9.33 -25.94 -5.15
N CYS A 93 10.35 -25.42 -4.47
CA CYS A 93 10.23 -24.80 -3.15
C CYS A 93 9.29 -23.59 -3.16
N TYR A 94 9.39 -22.72 -4.17
CA TYR A 94 8.52 -21.54 -4.27
C TYR A 94 7.08 -21.92 -4.67
N SER A 95 6.91 -23.02 -5.42
CA SER A 95 5.59 -23.52 -5.82
C SER A 95 4.78 -24.04 -4.62
N ASP A 96 5.44 -24.49 -3.55
CA ASP A 96 4.80 -24.78 -2.26
C ASP A 96 4.43 -23.48 -1.53
N ARG A 97 3.29 -22.91 -1.94
CA ARG A 97 2.77 -21.66 -1.40
C ARG A 97 2.48 -21.71 0.10
N GLU A 98 2.08 -22.86 0.65
CA GLU A 98 1.76 -22.97 2.07
C GLU A 98 3.03 -22.96 2.95
N ALA A 99 4.21 -23.20 2.37
CA ALA A 99 5.49 -23.01 3.06
C ALA A 99 5.97 -21.55 3.08
N ILE A 100 5.37 -20.63 2.31
CA ILE A 100 5.83 -19.23 2.22
C ILE A 100 5.93 -18.54 3.58
N PRO A 101 4.95 -18.65 4.50
CA PRO A 101 5.06 -18.05 5.83
C PRO A 101 6.29 -18.52 6.64
N LYS A 102 6.84 -19.70 6.34
CA LYS A 102 8.02 -20.24 7.04
C LYS A 102 9.31 -19.47 6.74
N TRP A 103 9.36 -18.76 5.60
CA TRP A 103 10.56 -18.03 5.16
C TRP A 103 10.28 -16.57 4.78
N MET A 104 9.02 -16.14 4.72
CA MET A 104 8.60 -14.77 4.46
C MET A 104 7.69 -14.24 5.59
N PRO A 105 8.26 -13.81 6.74
CA PRO A 105 7.49 -13.60 7.97
C PRO A 105 6.40 -12.52 7.94
N PHE A 106 6.45 -11.58 6.99
CA PHE A 106 5.38 -10.58 6.84
C PHE A 106 4.11 -11.16 6.21
N ILE A 107 4.20 -12.34 5.59
CA ILE A 107 3.06 -13.15 5.18
C ILE A 107 2.69 -14.04 6.36
N SER A 108 1.52 -13.81 6.95
CA SER A 108 1.08 -14.54 8.14
C SER A 108 0.49 -15.91 7.82
N SER A 109 -0.19 -16.05 6.68
CA SER A 109 -0.74 -17.33 6.23
C SER A 109 -0.94 -17.38 4.73
N VAL A 110 -0.81 -18.58 4.19
CA VAL A 110 -1.22 -18.90 2.82
C VAL A 110 -1.97 -20.22 2.86
N LYS A 111 -3.19 -20.24 2.32
CA LYS A 111 -4.01 -21.45 2.22
C LYS A 111 -4.43 -21.66 0.77
N VAL A 112 -4.07 -22.80 0.20
CA VAL A 112 -4.53 -23.19 -1.15
C VAL A 112 -5.96 -23.71 -1.04
N LEU A 113 -6.83 -23.31 -1.97
CA LEU A 113 -8.22 -23.79 -1.99
C LEU A 113 -8.23 -25.23 -2.51
N GLU A 114 -8.85 -26.14 -1.76
CA GLU A 114 -8.91 -27.57 -2.08
C GLU A 114 -9.65 -27.80 -3.41
N ASP A 115 -10.80 -27.14 -3.60
CA ASP A 115 -11.61 -27.25 -4.82
C ASP A 115 -10.95 -26.63 -6.06
N ASN A 116 -10.03 -25.68 -5.85
CA ASN A 116 -9.36 -25.00 -6.95
C ASN A 116 -7.92 -24.63 -6.56
N PRO A 117 -6.95 -25.52 -6.84
CA PRO A 117 -5.56 -25.29 -6.51
C PRO A 117 -4.93 -24.08 -7.21
N THR A 118 -5.55 -23.51 -8.24
CA THR A 118 -5.05 -22.26 -8.86
C THR A 118 -5.30 -21.04 -7.97
N LEU A 119 -6.21 -21.16 -7.00
CA LEU A 119 -6.55 -20.12 -6.05
C LEU A 119 -5.89 -20.35 -4.69
N SER A 120 -5.56 -19.27 -4.02
CA SER A 120 -5.01 -19.30 -2.67
C SER A 120 -5.41 -18.05 -1.91
N ARG A 121 -5.76 -18.21 -0.64
CA ARG A 121 -6.04 -17.12 0.28
C ARG A 121 -4.78 -16.77 1.07
N TRP A 122 -4.45 -15.49 1.06
CA TRP A 122 -3.24 -14.95 1.67
C TRP A 122 -3.63 -13.93 2.73
N SER A 123 -2.81 -13.88 3.77
CA SER A 123 -2.88 -12.85 4.79
C SER A 123 -1.49 -12.31 5.07
N LEU A 124 -1.38 -11.00 5.27
CA LEU A 124 -0.18 -10.32 5.72
C LEU A 124 -0.46 -9.64 7.04
N LYS A 125 0.51 -9.72 7.96
CA LYS A 125 0.49 -9.01 9.24
C LYS A 125 1.84 -8.36 9.42
N TYR A 126 1.84 -7.04 9.56
CA TYR A 126 3.08 -6.31 9.71
C TYR A 126 2.86 -5.06 10.55
N ASN A 127 3.73 -4.87 11.54
CA ASN A 127 3.75 -3.64 12.30
C ASN A 127 4.60 -2.61 11.54
N ALA A 128 3.95 -1.56 11.04
CA ALA A 128 4.62 -0.43 10.39
C ALA A 128 3.97 0.87 10.80
N PHE A 129 4.78 1.93 10.86
CA PHE A 129 4.29 3.28 11.14
C PHE A 129 3.53 3.38 12.49
N GLY A 130 3.87 2.52 13.46
CA GLY A 130 3.20 2.46 14.76
C GLY A 130 1.78 1.86 14.71
N GLN A 131 1.41 1.19 13.61
CA GLN A 131 0.12 0.54 13.44
C GLN A 131 0.31 -0.93 13.05
N ASP A 132 -0.61 -1.77 13.53
CA ASP A 132 -0.71 -3.15 13.06
C ASP A 132 -1.48 -3.15 11.74
N ILE A 133 -0.76 -3.45 10.67
CA ILE A 133 -1.32 -3.56 9.33
C ILE A 133 -1.67 -5.02 9.08
N GLU A 134 -2.95 -5.28 8.84
CA GLU A 134 -3.45 -6.58 8.43
C GLU A 134 -4.20 -6.43 7.11
N PHE A 135 -3.77 -7.19 6.10
CA PHE A 135 -4.49 -7.31 4.85
C PHE A 135 -4.65 -8.77 4.48
N SER A 136 -5.76 -9.08 3.82
CA SER A 136 -6.03 -10.39 3.23
C SER A 136 -6.41 -10.22 1.76
N TRP A 137 -6.08 -11.21 0.94
CA TRP A 137 -6.45 -11.23 -0.47
C TRP A 137 -6.62 -12.65 -0.99
N LEU A 138 -7.43 -12.78 -2.03
CA LEU A 138 -7.52 -13.99 -2.83
C LEU A 138 -6.63 -13.81 -4.05
N ALA A 139 -5.69 -14.72 -4.28
CA ALA A 139 -4.80 -14.68 -5.43
C ALA A 139 -5.03 -15.88 -6.36
N ARG A 140 -4.97 -15.62 -7.66
CA ARG A 140 -4.95 -16.64 -8.71
C ARG A 140 -3.56 -16.76 -9.29
N ASN A 141 -3.00 -17.96 -9.25
CA ASN A 141 -1.84 -18.31 -10.05
C ASN A 141 -2.25 -18.41 -11.52
N LEU A 142 -1.51 -17.72 -12.38
CA LEU A 142 -1.66 -17.83 -13.83
C LEU A 142 -0.78 -18.99 -14.33
N GLN A 143 -0.97 -19.40 -15.60
CA GLN A 143 -0.26 -20.55 -16.19
C GLN A 143 1.27 -20.46 -15.95
N PRO A 144 1.86 -21.32 -15.11
CA PRO A 144 3.28 -21.22 -14.81
C PRO A 144 4.13 -21.73 -15.99
N THR A 145 5.39 -21.31 -16.02
CA THR A 145 6.40 -21.89 -16.90
C THR A 145 7.37 -22.69 -16.03
N PRO A 146 7.34 -24.04 -16.10
CA PRO A 146 8.12 -24.89 -15.20
C PRO A 146 9.60 -24.49 -15.12
N ASN A 147 10.14 -24.45 -13.91
CA ASN A 147 11.54 -24.10 -13.61
C ASN A 147 11.98 -22.68 -14.05
N GLN A 148 11.06 -21.84 -14.51
CA GLN A 148 11.38 -20.52 -15.07
C GLN A 148 10.55 -19.40 -14.47
N LYS A 149 9.24 -19.58 -14.30
CA LYS A 149 8.33 -18.49 -13.94
C LYS A 149 7.09 -18.95 -13.19
N ILE A 150 6.79 -18.27 -12.09
CA ILE A 150 5.49 -18.34 -11.41
C ILE A 150 4.96 -16.92 -11.33
N HIS A 151 3.69 -16.71 -11.65
CA HIS A 151 3.05 -15.41 -11.66
C HIS A 151 1.61 -15.48 -11.15
N TRP A 152 1.16 -14.40 -10.54
CA TRP A 152 -0.15 -14.32 -9.91
C TRP A 152 -0.73 -12.92 -10.03
N ARG A 153 -2.04 -12.85 -9.80
CA ARG A 153 -2.77 -11.60 -9.57
C ARG A 153 -3.79 -11.80 -8.46
N SER A 154 -4.03 -10.77 -7.65
CA SER A 154 -5.16 -10.78 -6.74
C SER A 154 -6.47 -10.66 -7.53
N LEU A 155 -7.51 -11.28 -6.99
CA LEU A 155 -8.89 -11.20 -7.47
C LEU A 155 -9.73 -10.32 -6.54
N GLU A 156 -9.41 -10.33 -5.24
CA GLU A 156 -10.16 -9.66 -4.17
C GLU A 156 -9.19 -9.22 -3.06
N GLY A 157 -9.62 -8.27 -2.23
CA GLY A 157 -8.83 -7.77 -1.10
C GLY A 157 -7.73 -6.80 -1.55
N LEU A 158 -6.52 -6.96 -1.00
CA LEU A 158 -5.37 -6.11 -1.35
C LEU A 158 -5.01 -6.21 -2.85
N PRO A 159 -5.11 -5.12 -3.65
CA PRO A 159 -4.74 -5.15 -5.06
C PRO A 159 -3.23 -5.36 -5.21
N ASN A 160 -2.85 -6.53 -5.71
CA ASN A 160 -1.46 -6.86 -5.97
C ASN A 160 -1.33 -7.87 -7.12
N ARG A 161 -0.16 -7.88 -7.74
CA ARG A 161 0.24 -8.90 -8.71
C ARG A 161 1.73 -9.12 -8.58
N GLY A 162 2.20 -10.26 -9.05
CA GLY A 162 3.62 -10.49 -9.01
C GLY A 162 4.06 -11.61 -9.92
N VAL A 163 5.38 -11.67 -10.06
CA VAL A 163 6.08 -12.68 -10.82
C VAL A 163 7.38 -12.98 -10.11
N VAL A 164 7.66 -14.27 -9.93
CA VAL A 164 8.99 -14.76 -9.61
C VAL A 164 9.56 -15.44 -10.86
N ARG A 165 10.80 -15.10 -11.19
CA ARG A 165 11.58 -15.69 -12.27
C ARG A 165 12.80 -16.38 -11.71
N PHE A 166 13.13 -17.51 -12.33
CA PHE A 166 14.27 -18.34 -11.98
C PHE A 166 15.20 -18.39 -13.19
N TYR A 167 16.41 -17.88 -13.03
CA TYR A 167 17.43 -17.90 -14.08
C TYR A 167 18.54 -18.87 -13.66
N PRO A 168 18.71 -20.01 -14.33
CA PRO A 168 19.83 -20.92 -14.05
C PRO A 168 21.18 -20.22 -14.23
N LYS A 169 22.10 -20.41 -13.28
CA LYS A 169 23.50 -19.94 -13.38
C LYS A 169 24.50 -21.10 -13.44
N GLY A 170 24.01 -22.33 -13.46
CA GLY A 170 24.78 -23.56 -13.47
C GLY A 170 23.96 -24.71 -12.89
N PRO A 171 24.57 -25.90 -12.69
CA PRO A 171 23.87 -27.06 -12.14
C PRO A 171 23.49 -26.90 -10.67
N SER A 172 24.15 -26.00 -9.92
CA SER A 172 23.99 -25.85 -8.46
C SER A 172 23.70 -24.42 -8.01
N SER A 173 23.32 -23.52 -8.92
CA SER A 173 22.99 -22.13 -8.58
C SER A 173 21.96 -21.54 -9.55
N CYS A 174 21.11 -20.66 -9.03
CA CYS A 174 20.21 -19.84 -9.83
C CYS A 174 20.01 -18.45 -9.24
N LEU A 175 19.67 -17.49 -10.11
CA LEU A 175 19.16 -16.19 -9.70
C LEU A 175 17.64 -16.26 -9.58
N VAL A 176 17.12 -15.86 -8.41
CA VAL A 176 15.69 -15.67 -8.17
C VAL A 176 15.39 -14.18 -8.22
N GLU A 177 14.49 -13.78 -9.10
CA GLU A 177 14.02 -12.40 -9.25
C GLU A 177 12.53 -12.35 -8.92
N LEU A 178 12.17 -11.56 -7.92
CA LEU A 178 10.79 -11.35 -7.48
C LEU A 178 10.38 -9.92 -7.79
N THR A 179 9.35 -9.75 -8.60
CA THR A 179 8.69 -8.46 -8.85
C THR A 179 7.27 -8.52 -8.31
N VAL A 180 6.90 -7.54 -7.50
CA VAL A 180 5.55 -7.36 -6.98
C VAL A 180 5.08 -5.95 -7.35
N SER A 181 3.87 -5.86 -7.92
CA SER A 181 3.17 -4.60 -8.10
C SER A 181 1.98 -4.53 -7.15
N TYR A 182 1.70 -3.35 -6.61
CA TYR A 182 0.55 -3.12 -5.73
C TYR A 182 -0.02 -1.71 -5.93
N GLU A 183 -1.30 -1.54 -5.59
CA GLU A 183 -1.90 -0.20 -5.46
C GLU A 183 -1.88 0.22 -3.99
N VAL A 184 -1.66 1.51 -3.73
CA VAL A 184 -1.62 2.03 -2.35
C VAL A 184 -3.04 2.10 -1.80
N PRO A 185 -3.38 1.34 -0.74
CA PRO A 185 -4.70 1.45 -0.12
C PRO A 185 -4.94 2.90 0.36
N PRO A 186 -6.16 3.46 0.18
CA PRO A 186 -6.44 4.85 0.57
C PRO A 186 -6.10 5.18 2.02
N LEU A 187 -6.25 4.20 2.94
CA LEU A 187 -5.88 4.34 4.35
C LEU A 187 -4.38 4.63 4.57
N LEU A 188 -3.52 4.19 3.65
CA LEU A 188 -2.06 4.35 3.72
C LEU A 188 -1.55 5.53 2.88
N SER A 189 -2.45 6.33 2.28
CA SER A 189 -2.06 7.50 1.47
C SER A 189 -1.08 8.46 2.17
N PRO A 190 -1.23 8.77 3.48
CA PRO A 190 -0.29 9.66 4.17
C PRO A 190 1.16 9.14 4.23
N VAL A 191 1.35 7.83 4.08
CA VAL A 191 2.67 7.16 4.12
C VAL A 191 3.05 6.53 2.78
N ALA A 192 2.35 6.87 1.69
CA ALA A 192 2.51 6.24 0.37
C ALA A 192 3.96 6.20 -0.13
N SER A 193 4.70 7.31 0.04
CA SER A 193 6.10 7.42 -0.37
C SER A 193 7.06 6.50 0.39
N ALA A 194 6.69 6.04 1.59
CA ALA A 194 7.49 5.13 2.40
C ALA A 194 7.17 3.65 2.12
N LEU A 195 6.04 3.34 1.47
CA LEU A 195 5.61 1.96 1.24
C LEU A 195 6.51 1.21 0.26
N GLN A 196 6.92 1.83 -0.84
CA GLN A 196 7.76 1.16 -1.83
C GLN A 196 9.13 0.78 -1.24
N PRO A 197 9.90 1.70 -0.62
CA PRO A 197 11.17 1.35 0.02
C PRO A 197 11.01 0.31 1.14
N LEU A 198 9.90 0.36 1.88
CA LEU A 198 9.60 -0.64 2.91
C LEU A 198 9.37 -2.02 2.28
N LEU A 199 8.52 -2.11 1.26
CA LEU A 199 8.22 -3.37 0.58
C LEU A 199 9.47 -3.96 -0.07
N GLU A 200 10.29 -3.16 -0.76
CA GLU A 200 11.56 -3.62 -1.33
C GLU A 200 12.47 -4.26 -0.27
N ARG A 201 12.59 -3.64 0.91
CA ARG A 201 13.35 -4.21 2.04
C ARG A 201 12.75 -5.53 2.53
N LEU A 202 11.43 -5.61 2.61
CA LEU A 202 10.73 -6.84 3.02
C LEU A 202 10.94 -7.97 2.01
N LEU A 203 10.82 -7.68 0.71
CA LEU A 203 11.07 -8.64 -0.36
C LEU A 203 12.53 -9.11 -0.35
N GLN A 204 13.50 -8.21 -0.18
CA GLN A 204 14.92 -8.56 -0.12
C GLN A 204 15.22 -9.46 1.09
N ARG A 205 14.67 -9.14 2.27
CA ARG A 205 14.79 -9.98 3.48
C ARG A 205 14.13 -11.34 3.27
N GLY A 206 12.94 -11.37 2.68
CA GLY A 206 12.22 -12.60 2.35
C GLY A 206 13.02 -13.49 1.41
N LEU A 207 13.61 -12.95 0.34
CA LEU A 207 14.45 -13.73 -0.57
C LEU A 207 15.76 -14.21 0.08
N LYS A 208 16.35 -13.43 1.00
CA LYS A 208 17.50 -13.89 1.80
C LYS A 208 17.12 -15.10 2.65
N SER A 209 15.99 -15.04 3.35
CA SER A 209 15.47 -16.17 4.13
C SER A 209 15.07 -17.35 3.26
N PHE A 210 14.50 -17.11 2.08
CA PHE A 210 14.22 -18.13 1.07
C PHE A 210 15.49 -18.88 0.67
N ALA A 211 16.60 -18.17 0.41
CA ALA A 211 17.84 -18.79 0.01
C ALA A 211 18.37 -19.78 1.07
N THR A 212 18.21 -19.46 2.36
CA THR A 212 18.54 -20.37 3.46
C THR A 212 17.56 -21.54 3.57
N PHE A 213 16.26 -21.25 3.43
CA PHE A 213 15.20 -22.25 3.57
C PHE A 213 15.22 -23.28 2.43
N ALA A 214 15.40 -22.82 1.19
CA ALA A 214 15.33 -23.64 -0.02
C ALA A 214 16.47 -24.66 -0.13
N LYS A 215 17.61 -24.43 0.55
CA LYS A 215 18.68 -25.44 0.68
C LYS A 215 18.18 -26.72 1.38
N LYS A 216 17.26 -26.61 2.34
CA LYS A 216 16.64 -27.77 3.02
C LYS A 216 15.65 -28.52 2.13
N TYR A 217 15.12 -27.84 1.11
CA TYR A 217 14.23 -28.40 0.10
C TYR A 217 14.96 -29.25 -0.94
N GLN A 218 16.28 -29.08 -1.07
CA GLN A 218 17.12 -29.93 -1.91
C GLN A 218 17.30 -31.33 -1.31
N THR A 219 17.24 -31.43 0.02
CA THR A 219 17.47 -32.66 0.78
C THR A 219 16.20 -33.44 1.13
N ALA A 220 15.02 -32.94 0.70
CA ALA A 220 13.71 -33.49 1.01
C ALA A 220 12.98 -33.96 -0.26
#